data_AF-A0A146L4Y1-F1
#
_entry.id   AF-A0A146L4Y1-F1
#
_cell.length_a   1.000
_cell.length_b   1.000
_cell.length_c   1.000
_cell.angle_alpha   90.00
_cell.angle_beta   90.00
_cell.angle_gamma   90.00
#
_symmetry.space_group_name_H-M   'P 1'
#
loop_
_entity.id
_entity.type
_entity.pdbx_description
1 polymer ?
#
loop_
_entity_poly.entity_id
_entity_poly.type
_entity_poly.pdbx_seq_one_letter_code
_entity_poly.pdbx_strand_id
1 'polypeptide(L)'
;RNWQLIIAQLRDPDRFLYIGELNRAQLIDDSLQLARAGHLNYSVALNLTTYLAEEVSYLPWEAAFPGLGFLNTMLKKMPIYDKFKGYFLHLIYKLYQETGFIDRHTDEQLLIYKRVEVLRLACDLGHEDCVKNAVLQFQHWRSSPNPDKNNPVSPNLKSTIYCTALREGGQAEWDFAWERYLNANVGSEKALILQALGCTRETWILSR
;
A
#
# COMPACT_ATOMS: atom_id res chain seq x y z
N ARG A 1 -23.53 12.70 18.21
CA ARG A 1 -22.89 13.67 19.12
C ARG A 1 -21.50 13.21 19.57
N ASN A 2 -21.36 12.02 20.19
CA ASN A 2 -20.06 11.56 20.71
C ASN A 2 -18.96 11.40 19.64
N TRP A 3 -19.29 10.79 18.48
CA TRP A 3 -18.34 10.69 17.36
C TRP A 3 -17.77 12.03 16.90
N GLN A 4 -18.57 13.10 16.92
CA GLN A 4 -18.09 14.43 16.52
C GLN A 4 -17.07 15.00 17.51
N LEU A 5 -17.23 14.72 18.81
CA LEU A 5 -16.26 15.11 19.84
C LEU A 5 -14.95 14.32 19.67
N ILE A 6 -15.04 13.02 19.39
CA ILE A 6 -13.88 12.17 19.10
C ILE A 6 -13.14 12.66 17.86
N ILE A 7 -13.87 12.95 16.77
CA ILE A 7 -13.30 13.49 15.53
C ILE A 7 -12.59 14.82 15.79
N ALA A 8 -13.20 15.72 16.57
CA ALA A 8 -12.58 17.00 16.93
C ALA A 8 -11.29 16.81 17.74
N GLN A 9 -11.27 15.86 18.68
CA GLN A 9 -10.07 15.52 19.46
C GLN A 9 -8.96 14.90 18.59
N LEU A 10 -9.31 14.01 17.65
CA LEU A 10 -8.35 13.35 16.77
C LEU A 10 -7.78 14.30 15.72
N ARG A 11 -8.57 15.27 15.22
CA ARG A 11 -8.13 16.24 14.22
C ARG A 11 -7.19 17.31 14.77
N ASP A 12 -7.07 17.43 16.07
CA ASP A 12 -6.15 18.35 16.71
C ASP A 12 -4.74 17.73 16.72
N PRO A 13 -3.78 18.23 15.91
CA PRO A 13 -2.45 17.63 15.78
C PRO A 13 -1.66 17.67 17.09
N ASP A 14 -1.98 18.59 17.99
CA ASP A 14 -1.30 18.72 19.29
C ASP A 14 -1.91 17.82 20.37
N ARG A 15 -3.10 17.25 20.11
CA ARG A 15 -3.88 16.55 21.14
C ARG A 15 -4.37 15.17 20.75
N PHE A 16 -4.26 14.73 19.49
CA PHE A 16 -4.75 13.42 19.08
C PHE A 16 -4.07 12.27 19.85
N LEU A 17 -2.81 12.46 20.25
CA LEU A 17 -2.04 11.52 21.08
C LEU A 17 -2.57 11.37 22.52
N TYR A 18 -3.49 12.21 22.97
CA TYR A 18 -4.14 12.03 24.27
C TYR A 18 -5.07 10.81 24.28
N ILE A 19 -5.53 10.38 23.10
CA ILE A 19 -6.17 9.08 22.92
C ILE A 19 -5.05 8.08 22.66
N GLY A 20 -4.95 7.03 23.48
CA GLY A 20 -3.92 6.00 23.36
C GLY A 20 -3.95 5.30 22.00
N GLU A 21 -2.80 4.82 21.53
CA GLU A 21 -2.62 4.23 20.20
C GLU A 21 -3.64 3.11 19.90
N LEU A 22 -3.84 2.18 20.85
CA LEU A 22 -4.82 1.10 20.71
C LEU A 22 -6.26 1.62 20.60
N ASN A 23 -6.61 2.68 21.33
CA ASN A 23 -7.93 3.27 21.24
C ASN A 23 -8.13 4.01 19.92
N ARG A 24 -7.07 4.66 19.39
CA ARG A 24 -7.11 5.27 18.05
C ARG A 24 -7.33 4.21 16.97
N ALA A 25 -6.64 3.08 17.05
CA ALA A 25 -6.84 1.93 16.18
C ALA A 25 -8.28 1.39 16.28
N GLN A 26 -8.77 1.16 17.49
CA GLN A 26 -10.15 0.71 17.73
C GLN A 26 -11.18 1.67 17.12
N LEU A 27 -11.03 2.98 17.35
CA LEU A 27 -11.96 3.98 16.85
C LEU A 27 -12.01 4.01 15.31
N ILE A 28 -10.87 3.81 14.65
CA ILE A 28 -10.80 3.70 13.20
C ILE A 28 -11.54 2.46 12.72
N ASP A 29 -11.15 1.28 13.22
CA ASP A 29 -11.73 0.01 12.81
C ASP A 29 -13.25 0.00 13.02
N ASP A 30 -13.69 0.29 14.26
CA ASP A 30 -15.11 0.34 14.60
C ASP A 30 -15.87 1.32 13.70
N SER A 31 -15.31 2.51 13.44
CA SER A 31 -16.00 3.51 12.60
C SER A 31 -16.18 3.05 11.15
N LEU A 32 -15.16 2.44 10.54
CA LEU A 32 -15.18 1.95 9.17
C LEU A 32 -16.09 0.72 9.04
N GLN A 33 -16.03 -0.19 10.01
CA GLN A 33 -16.82 -1.41 10.02
C GLN A 33 -18.30 -1.14 10.32
N LEU A 34 -18.61 -0.25 11.28
CA LEU A 34 -19.99 0.20 11.53
C LEU A 34 -20.55 0.95 10.32
N ALA A 35 -19.76 1.75 9.62
CA ALA A 35 -20.21 2.42 8.40
C ALA A 35 -20.52 1.43 7.29
N ARG A 36 -19.65 0.43 7.10
CA ARG A 36 -19.88 -0.67 6.16
C ARG A 36 -21.13 -1.49 6.49
N ALA A 37 -21.42 -1.71 7.76
CA ALA A 37 -22.61 -2.41 8.23
C ALA A 37 -23.90 -1.54 8.18
N GLY A 38 -23.79 -0.25 7.82
CA GLY A 38 -24.92 0.68 7.80
C GLY A 38 -25.36 1.19 9.19
N HIS A 39 -24.57 0.92 10.24
CA HIS A 39 -24.82 1.39 11.61
C HIS A 39 -24.22 2.77 11.89
N LEU A 40 -23.33 3.26 11.02
CA LEU A 40 -22.76 4.60 11.08
C LEU A 40 -22.82 5.25 9.68
N ASN A 41 -23.04 6.56 9.61
CA ASN A 41 -22.98 7.24 8.32
C ASN A 41 -21.52 7.31 7.84
N TYR A 42 -21.24 6.96 6.58
CA TYR A 42 -19.90 7.05 5.99
C TYR A 42 -19.27 8.43 6.11
N SER A 43 -20.06 9.51 6.12
CA SER A 43 -19.54 10.86 6.37
C SER A 43 -18.88 11.00 7.74
N VAL A 44 -19.36 10.28 8.76
CA VAL A 44 -18.75 10.28 10.10
C VAL A 44 -17.45 9.48 10.10
N ALA A 45 -17.47 8.26 9.53
CA ALA A 45 -16.29 7.41 9.45
C ALA A 45 -15.16 8.04 8.63
N LEU A 46 -15.48 8.60 7.45
CA LEU A 46 -14.51 9.27 6.59
C LEU A 46 -14.00 10.58 7.20
N ASN A 47 -14.83 11.31 7.95
CA ASN A 47 -14.36 12.47 8.71
C ASN A 47 -13.39 12.07 9.82
N LEU A 48 -13.64 10.94 10.49
CA LEU A 48 -12.70 10.41 11.47
C LEU A 48 -11.36 10.10 10.81
N THR A 49 -11.32 9.34 9.72
CA THR A 49 -10.05 8.96 9.08
C THR A 49 -9.21 10.14 8.58
N THR A 50 -9.74 11.38 8.52
CA THR A 50 -8.93 12.54 8.12
C THR A 50 -7.75 12.84 9.04
N TYR A 51 -7.79 12.47 10.32
CA TYR A 51 -6.64 12.68 11.20
C TYR A 51 -5.43 11.80 10.84
N LEU A 52 -5.64 10.72 10.07
CA LEU A 52 -4.57 9.82 9.66
C LEU A 52 -3.46 10.53 8.88
N ALA A 53 -3.75 11.69 8.28
CA ALA A 53 -2.73 12.54 7.66
C ALA A 53 -1.59 12.93 8.63
N GLU A 54 -1.84 12.93 9.94
CA GLU A 54 -0.85 13.22 10.98
C GLU A 54 -0.30 11.98 11.69
N GLU A 55 -0.94 10.81 11.50
CA GLU A 55 -0.65 9.57 12.21
C GLU A 55 0.52 8.81 11.56
N VAL A 56 1.42 8.26 12.38
CA VAL A 56 2.62 7.54 11.94
C VAL A 56 2.84 6.20 12.67
N SER A 57 2.05 5.96 13.73
CA SER A 57 2.06 4.72 14.49
C SER A 57 1.52 3.56 13.66
N TYR A 58 2.03 2.36 13.91
CA TYR A 58 1.69 1.16 13.14
C TYR A 58 0.24 0.72 13.37
N LEU A 59 -0.22 0.64 14.62
CA LEU A 59 -1.52 0.01 14.93
C LEU A 59 -2.73 0.78 14.38
N PRO A 60 -2.79 2.13 14.44
CA PRO A 60 -3.91 2.86 13.84
C PRO A 60 -3.97 2.70 12.32
N TRP A 61 -2.82 2.60 11.66
CA TRP A 61 -2.76 2.37 10.22
C TRP A 61 -3.12 0.95 9.82
N GLU A 62 -2.68 -0.05 10.59
CA GLU A 62 -3.13 -1.43 10.42
C GLU A 62 -4.66 -1.49 10.47
N ALA A 63 -5.29 -0.87 11.47
CA ALA A 63 -6.74 -0.80 11.60
C ALA A 63 -7.43 -0.04 10.43
N ALA A 64 -6.76 0.96 9.84
CA ALA A 64 -7.28 1.74 8.74
C ALA A 64 -7.28 0.97 7.40
N PHE A 65 -6.26 0.16 7.15
CA PHE A 65 -6.03 -0.43 5.83
C PHE A 65 -7.16 -1.34 5.33
N PRO A 66 -7.75 -2.26 6.13
CA PRO A 66 -8.85 -3.11 5.66
C PRO A 66 -10.06 -2.30 5.20
N GLY A 67 -10.49 -1.30 5.99
CA GLY A 67 -11.66 -0.49 5.69
C GLY A 67 -11.44 0.46 4.50
N LEU A 68 -10.30 1.15 4.44
CA LEU A 68 -9.96 2.02 3.32
C LEU A 68 -9.65 1.22 2.04
N GLY A 69 -9.04 0.04 2.16
CA GLY A 69 -8.79 -0.88 1.05
C GLY A 69 -10.06 -1.47 0.45
N PHE A 70 -11.07 -1.76 1.28
CA PHE A 70 -12.40 -2.12 0.81
C PHE A 70 -13.01 -0.98 -0.02
N LEU A 71 -12.98 0.25 0.49
CA LEU A 71 -13.48 1.42 -0.25
C LEU A 71 -12.73 1.64 -1.56
N ASN A 72 -11.39 1.53 -1.56
CA ASN A 72 -10.58 1.61 -2.77
C ASN A 72 -11.03 0.61 -3.84
N THR A 73 -11.32 -0.63 -3.43
CA THR A 73 -11.77 -1.70 -4.33
C THR A 73 -13.17 -1.42 -4.87
N MET A 74 -14.12 -1.08 -4.01
CA MET A 74 -15.51 -0.83 -4.40
C MET A 74 -15.66 0.40 -5.30
N LEU A 75 -14.87 1.45 -5.03
CA LEU A 75 -14.94 2.70 -5.77
C LEU A 75 -14.14 2.68 -7.08
N LYS A 76 -13.28 1.67 -7.32
CA LYS A 76 -12.26 1.66 -8.40
C LYS A 76 -12.78 1.96 -9.81
N LYS A 77 -14.03 1.59 -10.12
CA LYS A 77 -14.67 1.83 -11.43
C LYS A 77 -15.78 2.88 -11.37
N MET A 78 -15.89 3.62 -10.28
CA MET A 78 -16.88 4.67 -10.10
C MET A 78 -16.31 6.04 -10.51
N PRO A 79 -17.13 6.98 -11.01
CA PRO A 79 -16.67 8.33 -11.38
C PRO A 79 -16.02 9.12 -10.25
N ILE A 80 -16.31 8.77 -9.00
CA ILE A 80 -15.75 9.43 -7.81
C ILE A 80 -14.31 8.97 -7.47
N TYR A 81 -13.83 7.91 -8.14
CA TYR A 81 -12.60 7.22 -7.74
C TYR A 81 -11.39 8.15 -7.68
N ASP A 82 -11.21 9.04 -8.64
CA ASP A 82 -10.06 9.95 -8.65
C ASP A 82 -10.01 10.85 -7.42
N LYS A 83 -11.18 11.29 -6.92
CA LYS A 83 -11.25 12.06 -5.66
C LYS A 83 -10.91 11.20 -4.45
N PHE A 84 -11.40 9.96 -4.41
CA PHE A 84 -11.08 9.03 -3.33
C PHE A 84 -9.59 8.64 -3.33
N LYS A 85 -9.02 8.40 -4.51
CA LYS A 85 -7.60 8.15 -4.72
C LYS A 85 -6.75 9.31 -4.21
N GLY A 86 -7.09 10.55 -4.56
CA GLY A 86 -6.42 11.76 -4.06
C GLY A 86 -6.54 11.91 -2.54
N TYR A 87 -7.72 11.64 -1.98
CA TYR A 87 -7.93 11.60 -0.54
C TYR A 87 -7.04 10.57 0.15
N PHE A 88 -7.00 9.34 -0.37
CA PHE A 88 -6.23 8.26 0.24
C PHE A 88 -4.72 8.53 0.16
N LEU A 89 -4.24 9.02 -0.99
CA LEU A 89 -2.85 9.50 -1.15
C LEU A 89 -2.50 10.60 -0.14
N HIS A 90 -3.42 11.53 0.11
CA HIS A 90 -3.21 12.58 1.10
C HIS A 90 -3.06 12.03 2.52
N LEU A 91 -3.90 11.05 2.92
CA LEU A 91 -3.79 10.44 4.24
C LEU A 91 -2.43 9.75 4.44
N ILE A 92 -1.96 9.01 3.44
CA ILE A 92 -0.74 8.18 3.58
C ILE A 92 0.55 8.97 3.36
N TYR A 93 0.46 10.24 2.94
CA TYR A 93 1.63 11.01 2.51
C TYR A 93 2.70 11.14 3.59
N LYS A 94 2.31 11.61 4.79
CA LYS A 94 3.24 11.75 5.92
C LYS A 94 3.82 10.40 6.34
N LEU A 95 2.98 9.38 6.43
CA LEU A 95 3.39 8.02 6.76
C LEU A 95 4.42 7.48 5.75
N TYR A 96 4.23 7.72 4.46
CA TYR A 96 5.17 7.31 3.41
C TYR A 96 6.54 7.98 3.59
N GLN A 97 6.56 9.29 3.84
CA GLN A 97 7.81 10.04 4.06
C GLN A 97 8.60 9.52 5.27
N GLU A 98 7.90 9.25 6.38
CA GLU A 98 8.50 8.72 7.61
C GLU A 98 9.01 7.28 7.46
N THR A 99 8.32 6.46 6.65
CA THR A 99 8.64 5.04 6.52
C THR A 99 9.80 4.78 5.57
N GLY A 100 9.87 5.56 4.48
CA GLY A 100 10.89 5.45 3.45
C GLY A 100 10.85 4.16 2.64
N PHE A 101 11.63 4.12 1.55
CA PHE A 101 11.65 3.00 0.60
C PHE A 101 12.76 1.96 0.89
N ILE A 102 13.74 2.30 1.73
CA ILE A 102 14.92 1.46 1.98
C ILE A 102 14.63 0.47 3.09
N ASP A 103 14.77 -0.81 2.79
CA ASP A 103 14.61 -1.90 3.76
C ASP A 103 15.98 -2.30 4.34
N ARG A 104 16.24 -1.94 5.59
CA ARG A 104 17.53 -2.19 6.25
C ARG A 104 17.43 -3.37 7.20
N HIS A 105 18.51 -4.15 7.32
CA HIS A 105 18.59 -5.27 8.27
C HIS A 105 18.52 -4.84 9.75
N THR A 106 18.73 -3.56 10.03
CA THR A 106 18.66 -2.98 11.38
C THR A 106 17.28 -2.40 11.71
N ASP A 107 16.35 -2.39 10.76
CA ASP A 107 15.03 -1.82 10.99
C ASP A 107 14.21 -2.71 11.94
N GLU A 108 13.44 -2.08 12.81
CA GLU A 108 12.52 -2.79 13.69
C GLU A 108 11.43 -3.50 12.90
N GLN A 109 10.97 -4.66 13.41
CA GLN A 109 9.99 -5.49 12.70
C GLN A 109 8.69 -4.73 12.35
N LEU A 110 8.21 -3.88 13.27
CA LEU A 110 7.00 -3.08 13.03
C LEU A 110 7.21 -2.04 11.92
N LEU A 111 8.41 -1.48 11.79
CA LEU A 111 8.74 -0.58 10.70
C LEU A 111 8.77 -1.33 9.36
N ILE A 112 9.29 -2.55 9.32
CA ILE A 112 9.28 -3.40 8.13
C ILE A 112 7.84 -3.68 7.68
N TYR A 113 6.96 -4.12 8.60
CA TYR A 113 5.55 -4.36 8.27
C TYR A 113 4.82 -3.11 7.79
N LYS A 114 5.04 -1.98 8.48
CA LYS A 114 4.52 -0.67 8.06
C LYS A 114 4.98 -0.33 6.63
N ARG A 115 6.26 -0.53 6.32
CA ARG A 115 6.84 -0.27 5.00
C ARG A 115 6.21 -1.11 3.91
N VAL A 116 6.07 -2.41 4.12
CA VAL A 116 5.46 -3.30 3.13
C VAL A 116 4.06 -2.81 2.75
N GLU A 117 3.23 -2.50 3.73
CA GLU A 117 1.85 -2.06 3.48
C GLU A 117 1.77 -0.67 2.84
N VAL A 118 2.54 0.29 3.35
CA VAL A 118 2.53 1.68 2.87
C VAL A 118 3.04 1.78 1.44
N LEU A 119 4.15 1.09 1.12
CA LEU A 119 4.70 1.09 -0.22
C LEU A 119 3.76 0.38 -1.21
N ARG A 120 3.17 -0.76 -0.81
CA ARG A 120 2.17 -1.44 -1.64
C ARG A 120 1.04 -0.49 -2.02
N LEU A 121 0.45 0.15 -1.01
CA LEU A 121 -0.68 1.05 -1.22
C LEU A 121 -0.30 2.31 -2.01
N ALA A 122 0.82 2.95 -1.67
CA ALA A 122 1.28 4.16 -2.36
C ALA A 122 1.51 3.89 -3.85
N CYS A 123 2.19 2.80 -4.18
CA CYS A 123 2.44 2.41 -5.57
C CYS A 123 1.15 2.00 -6.30
N ASP A 124 0.24 1.27 -5.65
CA ASP A 124 -1.07 0.91 -6.22
C ASP A 124 -1.96 2.13 -6.49
N LEU A 125 -1.85 3.16 -5.64
CA LEU A 125 -2.48 4.47 -5.84
C LEU A 125 -1.67 5.38 -6.78
N GLY A 126 -0.56 4.92 -7.36
CA GLY A 126 0.22 5.71 -8.32
C GLY A 126 0.95 6.91 -7.72
N HIS A 127 1.40 6.83 -6.46
CA HIS A 127 2.30 7.81 -5.87
C HIS A 127 3.61 7.85 -6.69
N GLU A 128 3.93 9.02 -7.26
CA GLU A 128 4.98 9.15 -8.28
C GLU A 128 6.35 8.65 -7.81
N ASP A 129 6.78 9.05 -6.62
CA ASP A 129 8.06 8.60 -6.06
C ASP A 129 8.07 7.09 -5.78
N CYS A 130 6.94 6.51 -5.36
CA CYS A 130 6.86 5.07 -5.10
C CYS A 130 7.02 4.29 -6.41
N VAL A 131 6.25 4.69 -7.42
CA VAL A 131 6.27 4.08 -8.75
C VAL A 131 7.66 4.18 -9.36
N LYS A 132 8.27 5.36 -9.33
CA LYS A 132 9.62 5.59 -9.85
C LYS A 132 10.65 4.70 -9.16
N ASN A 133 10.64 4.62 -7.83
CA ASN A 133 11.55 3.76 -7.08
C ASN A 133 11.35 2.27 -7.41
N ALA A 134 10.10 1.81 -7.49
CA ALA A 134 9.80 0.42 -7.84
C ALA A 134 10.28 0.06 -9.25
N VAL A 135 10.01 0.91 -10.24
CA VAL A 135 10.48 0.70 -11.62
C VAL A 135 12.00 0.68 -11.69
N LEU A 136 12.69 1.63 -11.02
CA LEU A 136 14.16 1.68 -11.00
C LEU A 136 14.78 0.44 -10.37
N GLN A 137 14.24 -0.05 -9.24
CA GLN A 137 14.75 -1.26 -8.60
C GLN A 137 14.55 -2.51 -9.47
N PHE A 138 13.41 -2.61 -10.15
CA PHE A 138 13.17 -3.69 -11.10
C PHE A 138 14.12 -3.61 -12.30
N GLN A 139 14.37 -2.42 -12.83
CA GLN A 139 15.36 -2.21 -13.91
C GLN A 139 16.78 -2.58 -13.49
N HIS A 140 17.18 -2.28 -12.25
CA HIS A 140 18.47 -2.70 -11.70
C HIS A 140 18.55 -4.23 -11.59
N TRP A 141 17.49 -4.91 -11.15
CA TRP A 141 17.45 -6.37 -11.17
C TRP A 141 17.59 -6.92 -12.59
N ARG A 142 16.86 -6.36 -13.57
CA ARG A 142 16.95 -6.78 -14.98
C ARG A 142 18.34 -6.63 -15.58
N SER A 143 19.06 -5.60 -15.17
CA SER A 143 20.41 -5.29 -15.66
C SER A 143 21.50 -6.05 -14.91
N SER A 144 21.15 -6.88 -13.93
CA SER A 144 22.13 -7.65 -13.15
C SER A 144 22.77 -8.75 -14.01
N PRO A 145 24.09 -9.00 -13.93
CA PRO A 145 24.77 -9.99 -14.76
C PRO A 145 24.25 -11.43 -14.63
N ASN A 146 23.62 -11.76 -13.51
CA ASN A 146 23.00 -13.06 -13.26
C ASN A 146 21.71 -12.88 -12.45
N PRO A 147 20.59 -12.47 -13.08
CA PRO A 147 19.38 -12.06 -12.38
C PRO A 147 18.68 -13.23 -11.65
N ASP A 148 18.95 -14.47 -12.06
CA ASP A 148 18.42 -15.68 -11.41
C ASP A 148 19.11 -16.00 -10.08
N LYS A 149 20.38 -15.56 -9.91
CA LYS A 149 21.15 -15.76 -8.66
C LYS A 149 21.24 -14.49 -7.82
N ASN A 150 21.33 -13.34 -8.47
CA ASN A 150 21.62 -12.05 -7.85
C ASN A 150 20.43 -11.11 -8.08
N ASN A 151 19.46 -11.22 -7.19
CA ASN A 151 18.32 -10.31 -7.16
C ASN A 151 18.53 -9.25 -6.08
N PRO A 152 18.80 -7.98 -6.43
CA PRO A 152 19.07 -6.93 -5.47
C PRO A 152 17.82 -6.43 -4.74
N VAL A 153 16.62 -6.86 -5.15
CA VAL A 153 15.36 -6.43 -4.55
C VAL A 153 15.20 -7.07 -3.18
N SER A 154 14.96 -6.25 -2.14
CA SER A 154 14.68 -6.76 -0.79
C SER A 154 13.52 -7.77 -0.84
N PRO A 155 13.65 -8.94 -0.17
CA PRO A 155 12.57 -9.93 -0.05
C PRO A 155 11.23 -9.33 0.39
N ASN A 156 11.24 -8.38 1.33
CA ASN A 156 10.02 -7.75 1.84
C ASN A 156 9.32 -6.89 0.77
N LEU A 157 10.06 -6.35 -0.19
CA LEU A 157 9.55 -5.40 -1.17
C LEU A 157 9.28 -6.01 -2.55
N LYS A 158 9.64 -7.28 -2.77
CA LYS A 158 9.46 -7.98 -4.06
C LYS A 158 8.04 -7.88 -4.60
N SER A 159 7.03 -8.14 -3.78
CA SER A 159 5.63 -8.10 -4.19
C SER A 159 5.25 -6.75 -4.79
N THR A 160 5.54 -5.66 -4.07
CA THR A 160 5.28 -4.28 -4.51
C THR A 160 6.09 -3.92 -5.74
N ILE A 161 7.39 -4.21 -5.75
CA ILE A 161 8.30 -3.82 -6.83
C ILE A 161 7.95 -4.55 -8.12
N TYR A 162 7.75 -5.87 -8.08
CA TYR A 162 7.45 -6.66 -9.28
C TYR A 162 6.10 -6.26 -9.85
N CYS A 163 5.07 -6.19 -9.02
CA CYS A 163 3.73 -5.84 -9.48
C CYS A 163 3.68 -4.42 -10.06
N THR A 164 4.35 -3.45 -9.42
CA THR A 164 4.38 -2.06 -9.90
C THR A 164 5.17 -1.93 -11.21
N ALA A 165 6.35 -2.56 -11.30
CA ALA A 165 7.15 -2.51 -12.52
C ALA A 165 6.47 -3.19 -13.70
N LEU A 166 5.76 -4.30 -13.49
CA LEU A 166 4.99 -4.97 -14.54
C LEU A 166 3.72 -4.22 -14.93
N ARG A 167 3.13 -3.46 -14.00
CA ARG A 167 1.98 -2.59 -14.26
C ARG A 167 2.33 -1.38 -15.12
N GLU A 168 3.50 -0.78 -14.89
CA GLU A 168 3.97 0.40 -15.63
C GLU A 168 4.86 0.05 -16.83
N GLY A 169 5.37 -1.18 -16.88
CA GLY A 169 6.15 -1.72 -18.00
C GLY A 169 5.30 -2.32 -19.12
N GLY A 170 5.98 -2.97 -20.06
CA GLY A 170 5.35 -3.67 -21.17
C GLY A 170 5.82 -5.11 -21.30
N GLN A 171 5.83 -5.60 -22.54
CA GLN A 171 6.20 -6.99 -22.83
C GLN A 171 7.62 -7.34 -22.34
N ALA A 172 8.60 -6.44 -22.45
CA ALA A 172 9.98 -6.73 -22.08
C ALA A 172 10.17 -6.98 -20.58
N GLU A 173 9.45 -6.23 -19.73
CA GLU A 173 9.42 -6.46 -18.29
C GLU A 173 8.67 -7.75 -17.94
N TRP A 174 7.57 -8.03 -18.64
CA TRP A 174 6.74 -9.21 -18.43
C TRP A 174 7.46 -10.50 -18.83
N ASP A 175 8.01 -10.57 -20.05
CA ASP A 175 8.80 -11.71 -20.52
C ASP A 175 10.01 -11.92 -19.59
N PHE A 176 10.59 -10.83 -19.07
CA PHE A 176 11.66 -10.96 -18.09
C PHE A 176 11.17 -11.67 -16.82
N ALA A 177 10.04 -11.27 -16.25
CA ALA A 177 9.50 -11.93 -15.07
C ALA A 177 9.08 -13.38 -15.36
N TRP A 178 8.51 -13.64 -16.54
CA TRP A 178 8.07 -14.97 -16.96
C TRP A 178 9.21 -15.99 -17.05
N GLU A 179 10.34 -15.62 -17.66
CA GLU A 179 11.53 -16.48 -17.70
C GLU A 179 12.04 -16.83 -16.30
N ARG A 180 12.06 -15.84 -15.40
CA ARG A 180 12.45 -16.02 -13.99
C ARG A 180 11.46 -16.92 -13.24
N TYR A 181 10.16 -16.83 -13.53
CA TYR A 181 9.16 -17.77 -12.99
C TYR A 181 9.45 -19.21 -13.42
N LEU A 182 9.76 -19.43 -14.71
CA LEU A 182 10.06 -20.77 -15.23
C LEU A 182 11.33 -21.36 -14.59
N ASN A 183 12.37 -20.54 -14.43
CA ASN A 183 13.66 -20.94 -13.87
C ASN A 183 13.70 -21.05 -12.34
N ALA A 184 12.75 -20.42 -11.64
CA ALA A 184 12.73 -20.42 -10.18
C ALA A 184 12.50 -21.82 -9.60
N ASN A 185 13.33 -22.21 -8.63
CA ASN A 185 13.22 -23.46 -7.86
C ASN A 185 12.59 -23.25 -6.47
N VAL A 186 12.38 -22.00 -6.04
CA VAL A 186 11.78 -21.65 -4.76
C VAL A 186 10.28 -21.36 -4.95
N GLY A 187 9.43 -22.07 -4.21
CA GLY A 187 7.96 -21.94 -4.33
C GLY A 187 7.44 -20.54 -3.99
N SER A 188 7.99 -19.88 -2.97
CA SER A 188 7.59 -18.51 -2.60
C SER A 188 7.95 -17.49 -3.68
N GLU A 189 9.12 -17.63 -4.31
CA GLU A 189 9.51 -16.78 -5.44
C GLU A 189 8.58 -16.97 -6.64
N LYS A 190 8.24 -18.22 -6.96
CA LYS A 190 7.27 -18.54 -8.02
C LYS A 190 5.92 -17.89 -7.76
N ALA A 191 5.41 -17.96 -6.53
CA ALA A 191 4.15 -17.34 -6.17
C ALA A 191 4.18 -15.81 -6.32
N LEU A 192 5.26 -15.16 -5.86
CA LEU A 192 5.44 -13.71 -5.98
C LEU A 192 5.47 -13.26 -7.44
N ILE A 193 6.27 -13.94 -8.27
CA ILE A 193 6.38 -13.60 -9.69
C ILE A 193 5.03 -13.86 -10.39
N LEU A 194 4.39 -14.99 -10.13
CA LEU A 194 3.09 -15.33 -10.73
C LEU A 194 2.01 -14.29 -10.40
N GLN A 195 1.95 -13.84 -9.15
CA GLN A 195 1.04 -12.76 -8.74
C GLN A 195 1.37 -11.45 -9.47
N ALA A 196 2.65 -11.11 -9.60
CA ALA A 196 3.09 -9.88 -10.25
C ALA A 196 2.82 -9.87 -11.76
N LEU A 197 2.90 -11.02 -12.45
CA LEU A 197 2.58 -11.14 -13.88
C LEU A 197 1.14 -10.73 -14.19
N GLY A 198 0.23 -10.91 -13.24
CA GLY A 198 -1.17 -10.45 -13.34
C GLY A 198 -1.35 -8.92 -13.18
N CYS A 199 -0.30 -8.18 -12.82
CA CYS A 199 -0.39 -6.73 -12.61
C CYS A 199 -0.26 -5.89 -13.88
N THR A 200 0.13 -6.49 -15.01
CA THR A 200 0.25 -5.77 -16.28
C THR A 200 -1.08 -5.16 -16.72
N ARG A 201 -1.01 -3.99 -17.36
CA ARG A 201 -2.18 -3.30 -17.95
C ARG A 201 -2.48 -3.76 -19.38
N GLU A 202 -1.55 -4.49 -20.00
CA GLU A 202 -1.66 -5.00 -21.36
C GLU A 202 -2.58 -6.22 -21.42
N THR A 203 -3.84 -6.00 -21.82
CA THR A 203 -4.88 -7.04 -21.83
C THR A 203 -4.54 -8.25 -22.73
N TRP A 204 -3.78 -8.04 -23.80
CA TRP A 204 -3.32 -9.10 -24.70
C TRP A 204 -2.23 -9.96 -24.05
N ILE A 205 -1.41 -9.41 -23.14
CA ILE A 205 -0.44 -10.18 -22.35
C ILE A 205 -1.18 -11.04 -21.33
N LEU A 206 -2.23 -10.51 -20.68
CA LEU A 206 -3.06 -11.27 -19.72
C LEU A 206 -3.83 -12.43 -20.36
N SER A 207 -4.04 -12.39 -21.69
CA SER A 207 -4.80 -13.38 -22.44
C SER A 207 -3.92 -14.39 -23.20
N ARG A 208 -2.59 -14.30 -23.04
CA ARG A 208 -1.60 -15.17 -23.68
C ARG A 208 -1.56 -16.55 -23.03
#